data_AF-A0A3D0V730-F1
#
_entry.id   AF-A0A3D0V730-F1
#
_cell.length_a   1.000
_cell.length_b   1.000
_cell.length_c   1.000
_cell.angle_alpha   90.00
_cell.angle_beta   90.00
_cell.angle_gamma   90.00
#
_symmetry.space_group_name_H-M   'P 1'
#
loop_
_entity.id
_entity.type
_entity.pdbx_description
1 polymer ?
#
loop_
_entity_poly.entity_id
_entity_poly.type
_entity_poly.pdbx_seq_one_letter_code
_entity_poly.pdbx_strand_id
1 'polypeptide(L)'
;YPARYLFTFLGHHGMLGVKGSPQWRTVTGGSGRYVEKLAATLPDIRLGTPVTGIRRHARGVELATDQGIEDFEAVVIATHPAQALGFLADATPAEKEALGHMPSTPSTTTFSTGTRPSCPPRTMPGRPGTTGFRSATPVRTRSWSATTSPGSSAWNQPTASRTW
;
A
#
# COMPACT_ATOMS: atom_id res chain seq x y z
N TYR A 1 2.64 21.75 5.17
CA TYR A 1 2.22 21.32 3.81
C TYR A 1 2.13 22.55 2.91
N PRO A 2 3.02 22.70 1.92
CA PRO A 2 3.00 23.89 1.06
C PRO A 2 1.73 23.93 0.21
N ALA A 3 1.03 25.06 0.19
CA ALA A 3 -0.24 25.23 -0.51
C ALA A 3 -0.17 24.81 -2.00
N ARG A 4 0.99 24.99 -2.64
CA ARG A 4 1.23 24.57 -4.04
C ARG A 4 0.90 23.10 -4.28
N TYR A 5 1.33 22.19 -3.39
CA TYR A 5 1.11 20.75 -3.61
C TYR A 5 -0.36 20.39 -3.50
N LEU A 6 -1.05 21.00 -2.54
CA LEU A 6 -2.48 20.82 -2.38
C LEU A 6 -3.21 21.31 -3.63
N PHE A 7 -2.92 22.51 -4.13
CA PHE A 7 -3.59 23.03 -5.32
C PHE A 7 -3.26 22.24 -6.59
N THR A 8 -2.00 21.81 -6.79
CA THR A 8 -1.64 20.93 -7.91
C THR A 8 -2.37 19.59 -7.83
N PHE A 9 -2.43 18.97 -6.64
CA PHE A 9 -3.17 17.72 -6.41
C PHE A 9 -4.66 17.88 -6.72
N LEU A 10 -5.29 18.91 -6.17
CA LEU A 10 -6.70 19.23 -6.43
C LEU A 10 -6.95 19.51 -7.91
N GLY A 11 -6.00 20.19 -8.59
CA GLY A 11 -6.07 20.47 -10.02
C GLY A 11 -5.99 19.20 -10.87
N HIS A 12 -5.00 18.34 -10.62
CA HIS A 12 -4.86 17.04 -11.31
C HIS A 12 -6.06 16.11 -11.08
N HIS A 13 -6.83 16.32 -10.01
CA HIS A 13 -7.98 15.49 -9.67
C HIS A 13 -9.32 16.17 -10.01
N GLY A 14 -9.31 17.29 -10.74
CA GLY A 14 -10.52 17.99 -11.16
C GLY A 14 -11.33 18.61 -10.01
N MET A 15 -10.73 18.73 -8.83
CA MET A 15 -11.36 19.21 -7.60
C MET A 15 -11.31 20.75 -7.44
N LEU A 16 -10.69 21.46 -8.40
CA LEU A 16 -10.70 22.94 -8.47
C LEU A 16 -11.84 23.49 -9.34
N GLY A 17 -12.60 22.63 -10.02
CA GLY A 17 -13.73 23.03 -10.87
C GLY A 17 -14.96 23.44 -10.06
N VAL A 18 -15.70 24.44 -10.56
CA VAL A 18 -16.92 24.98 -9.91
C VAL A 18 -18.17 24.12 -10.14
N LYS A 19 -18.13 23.16 -11.09
CA LYS A 19 -19.27 22.29 -11.42
C LYS A 19 -18.86 20.82 -11.47
N GLY A 20 -19.56 19.99 -10.68
CA GLY A 20 -19.49 18.53 -10.67
C GLY A 20 -18.26 17.99 -9.93
N SER A 21 -18.47 17.36 -8.78
CA SER A 21 -17.42 16.56 -8.14
C SER A 21 -17.05 15.38 -9.05
N PRO A 22 -15.77 14.97 -9.11
CA PRO A 22 -15.37 13.78 -9.84
C PRO A 22 -16.18 12.56 -9.40
N GLN A 23 -16.66 11.76 -10.35
CA GLN A 23 -17.24 10.47 -10.04
C GLN A 23 -16.14 9.48 -9.70
N TRP A 24 -16.04 9.12 -8.41
CA TRP A 24 -15.14 8.08 -7.94
C TRP A 24 -15.74 6.71 -8.24
N ARG A 25 -14.95 5.85 -8.88
CA ARG A 25 -15.33 4.45 -9.15
C ARG A 25 -14.53 3.54 -8.24
N THR A 26 -15.15 2.44 -7.83
CA THR A 26 -14.51 1.37 -7.09
C THR A 26 -14.50 0.09 -7.91
N VAL A 27 -13.51 -0.77 -7.67
CA VAL A 27 -13.49 -2.11 -8.23
C VAL A 27 -14.43 -2.98 -7.40
N THR A 28 -15.42 -3.60 -8.05
CA THR A 28 -16.32 -4.55 -7.40
C THR A 28 -15.51 -5.72 -6.82
N GLY A 29 -15.70 -6.00 -5.53
CA GLY A 29 -14.92 -7.00 -4.79
C GLY A 29 -13.55 -6.51 -4.29
N GLY A 30 -13.26 -5.21 -4.41
CA GLY A 30 -12.05 -4.58 -3.88
C GLY A 30 -10.89 -4.47 -4.88
N SER A 31 -9.92 -3.62 -4.55
CA SER A 31 -8.74 -3.36 -5.38
C SER A 31 -7.85 -4.60 -5.56
N GLY A 32 -7.83 -5.55 -4.62
CA GLY A 32 -7.06 -6.79 -4.76
C GLY A 32 -7.37 -7.56 -6.05
N ARG A 33 -8.62 -7.47 -6.55
CA ARG A 33 -9.06 -8.14 -7.79
C ARG A 33 -8.26 -7.75 -9.01
N TYR A 34 -7.86 -6.48 -9.16
CA TYR A 34 -7.10 -6.07 -10.35
C TYR A 34 -5.65 -6.53 -10.23
N VAL A 35 -5.10 -6.53 -9.01
CA VAL A 35 -3.74 -7.02 -8.74
C VAL A 35 -3.65 -8.52 -9.05
N GLU A 36 -4.63 -9.31 -8.62
CA GLU A 36 -4.71 -10.74 -8.95
C GLU A 36 -4.71 -10.98 -10.47
N LYS A 37 -5.49 -10.20 -11.22
CA LYS A 37 -5.56 -10.32 -12.69
C LYS A 37 -4.24 -9.96 -13.35
N LEU A 38 -3.55 -8.91 -12.90
CA LEU A 38 -2.24 -8.54 -13.41
C LEU A 38 -1.19 -9.59 -13.04
N ALA A 39 -1.19 -10.07 -11.80
CA ALA A 39 -0.28 -11.10 -11.33
C ALA A 39 -0.39 -12.39 -12.16
N ALA A 40 -1.62 -12.80 -12.52
CA ALA A 40 -1.86 -13.96 -13.37
C ALA A 40 -1.27 -13.84 -14.80
N THR A 41 -0.87 -12.64 -15.24
CA THR A 41 -0.20 -12.43 -16.54
C THR A 41 1.32 -12.48 -16.46
N LEU A 42 1.90 -12.49 -15.25
CA LEU A 42 3.35 -12.48 -15.06
C LEU A 42 3.87 -13.92 -14.99
N PRO A 43 4.99 -14.24 -15.68
CA PRO A 43 5.54 -15.59 -15.70
C PRO A 43 6.25 -15.98 -14.40
N ASP A 44 6.73 -15.01 -13.63
CA ASP A 44 7.41 -15.23 -12.35
C ASP A 44 6.97 -14.16 -11.33
N ILE A 45 6.60 -14.61 -10.14
CA ILE A 45 6.26 -13.78 -8.98
C ILE A 45 6.78 -14.48 -7.73
N ARG A 46 7.66 -13.80 -7.00
CA ARG A 46 8.28 -14.33 -5.78
C ARG A 46 7.78 -13.55 -4.57
N LEU A 47 6.81 -14.12 -3.86
CA LEU A 47 6.26 -13.56 -2.63
C LEU A 47 7.13 -13.94 -1.44
N GLY A 48 7.22 -13.06 -0.44
CA GLY A 48 8.02 -13.34 0.76
C GLY A 48 9.54 -13.36 0.51
N THR A 49 9.99 -12.81 -0.62
CA THR A 49 11.41 -12.72 -1.00
C THR A 49 11.86 -11.25 -0.91
N PRO A 50 12.14 -10.72 0.30
CA PRO A 50 12.57 -9.36 0.46
C PRO A 50 13.96 -9.17 -0.18
N VAL A 51 14.07 -8.17 -1.06
CA VAL A 51 15.37 -7.71 -1.57
C VAL A 51 16.11 -7.00 -0.45
N THR A 52 17.36 -7.39 -0.23
CA THR A 52 18.24 -6.82 0.82
C THR A 52 19.37 -6.00 0.24
N GLY A 53 19.69 -6.17 -1.04
CA GLY A 53 20.74 -5.40 -1.70
C GLY A 53 20.67 -5.49 -3.22
N ILE A 54 21.19 -4.45 -3.86
CA ILE A 54 21.33 -4.32 -5.31
C ILE A 54 22.74 -3.82 -5.58
N ARG A 55 23.50 -4.55 -6.42
CA ARG A 55 24.86 -4.21 -6.80
C ARG A 55 25.03 -4.20 -8.32
N ARG A 56 25.45 -3.08 -8.87
CA ARG A 56 25.68 -2.92 -10.30
C ARG A 56 27.10 -3.35 -10.66
N HIS A 57 27.26 -3.93 -11.85
CA HIS A 57 28.57 -4.27 -12.40
C HIS A 57 28.56 -4.16 -13.93
N ALA A 58 29.72 -4.31 -14.57
CA ALA A 58 29.89 -4.10 -16.01
C ALA A 58 29.05 -5.03 -16.92
N ARG A 59 28.42 -6.07 -16.36
CA ARG A 59 27.65 -7.09 -17.11
C ARG A 59 26.17 -7.14 -16.71
N GLY A 60 25.71 -6.28 -15.80
CA GLY A 60 24.35 -6.33 -15.27
C GLY A 60 24.24 -5.87 -13.82
N VAL A 61 23.29 -6.48 -13.11
CA VAL A 61 22.92 -6.16 -11.74
C VAL A 61 22.73 -7.45 -10.95
N GLU A 62 23.39 -7.53 -9.80
CA GLU A 62 23.15 -8.57 -8.81
C GLU A 62 22.09 -8.11 -7.80
N LEU A 63 21.10 -8.98 -7.57
CA LEU A 63 20.08 -8.84 -6.54
C LEU A 63 20.38 -9.80 -5.39
N ALA A 64 20.50 -9.26 -4.17
CA ALA A 64 20.62 -10.04 -2.95
C ALA A 64 19.25 -10.16 -2.27
N THR A 65 18.91 -11.38 -1.88
CA THR A 65 17.71 -11.74 -1.13
C THR A 65 18.09 -12.64 0.05
N ASP A 66 17.12 -13.00 0.88
CA ASP A 66 17.31 -14.01 1.94
C ASP A 66 17.56 -15.43 1.38
N GLN A 67 17.16 -15.69 0.13
CA GLN A 67 17.36 -16.97 -0.56
C GLN A 67 18.72 -17.06 -1.29
N GLY A 68 19.44 -15.94 -1.45
CA GLY A 68 20.71 -15.90 -2.15
C GLY A 68 20.84 -14.71 -3.11
N ILE A 69 21.80 -14.81 -4.02
CA ILE A 69 22.13 -13.79 -5.02
C ILE A 69 21.73 -14.29 -6.41
N GLU A 70 21.14 -13.40 -7.20
CA GLU A 70 20.75 -13.67 -8.59
C GLU A 70 21.16 -12.51 -9.50
N ASP A 71 21.64 -12.84 -10.70
CA ASP A 71 22.08 -11.89 -11.71
C ASP A 71 20.95 -11.56 -12.71
N PHE A 72 20.81 -10.27 -13.02
CA PHE A 72 19.89 -9.75 -14.01
C PHE A 72 20.60 -8.77 -14.95
N GLU A 73 20.08 -8.60 -16.17
CA GLU A 73 20.60 -7.59 -17.10
C GLU A 73 20.23 -6.17 -16.65
N ALA A 74 19.01 -5.99 -16.15
CA ALA A 74 18.48 -4.72 -15.68
C ALA A 74 17.43 -4.94 -14.58
N VAL A 75 17.22 -3.88 -13.77
CA VAL A 75 16.28 -3.91 -12.63
C VAL A 75 15.46 -2.63 -12.63
N VAL A 76 14.15 -2.76 -12.40
CA VAL A 76 13.23 -1.65 -12.13
C VAL A 76 12.84 -1.68 -10.65
N ILE A 77 13.14 -0.60 -9.93
CA ILE A 77 12.81 -0.48 -8.50
C ILE A 77 11.46 0.21 -8.37
N ALA A 78 10.44 -0.52 -7.92
CA ALA A 78 9.08 -0.03 -7.74
C ALA A 78 8.70 0.10 -6.24
N THR A 79 9.66 0.48 -5.39
CA THR A 79 9.48 0.65 -3.93
C THR A 79 9.49 2.12 -3.52
N HIS A 80 9.29 2.40 -2.23
CA HIS A 80 9.45 3.77 -1.73
C HIS A 80 10.91 4.26 -1.88
N PRO A 81 11.14 5.56 -2.13
CA PRO A 81 12.49 6.11 -2.36
C PRO A 81 13.51 5.79 -1.26
N ALA A 82 13.09 5.88 0.01
CA ALA A 82 13.95 5.54 1.14
C ALA A 82 14.34 4.06 1.17
N GLN A 83 13.43 3.16 0.75
CA GLN A 83 13.74 1.74 0.62
C GLN A 83 14.68 1.48 -0.56
N ALA A 84 14.43 2.12 -1.71
CA ALA A 84 15.30 2.04 -2.88
C ALA A 84 16.74 2.43 -2.55
N LEU A 85 16.94 3.54 -1.83
CA LEU A 85 18.28 3.94 -1.35
C LEU A 85 18.90 2.92 -0.40
N GLY A 86 18.10 2.26 0.44
CA GLY A 86 18.57 1.21 1.33
C GLY A 86 19.10 -0.02 0.59
N PHE A 87 18.63 -0.29 -0.63
CA PHE A 87 19.08 -1.43 -1.43
C PHE A 87 20.37 -1.15 -2.21
N LEU A 88 20.58 0.09 -2.67
CA LEU A 88 21.68 0.44 -3.57
C LEU A 88 23.00 0.62 -2.83
N ALA A 89 23.90 -0.37 -2.93
CA ALA A 89 25.21 -0.34 -2.27
C ALA A 89 26.14 0.77 -2.80
N ASP A 90 25.99 1.11 -4.08
CA ASP A 90 26.80 2.07 -4.83
C ASP A 90 26.01 3.31 -5.25
N ALA A 91 24.96 3.67 -4.49
CA ALA A 91 24.11 4.83 -4.81
C ALA A 91 24.94 6.10 -5.10
N THR A 92 24.77 6.64 -6.30
CA THR A 92 25.49 7.82 -6.77
C THR A 92 25.02 9.07 -6.02
N PRO A 93 25.79 10.18 -6.03
CA PRO A 93 25.36 11.44 -5.42
C PRO A 93 24.00 11.93 -5.95
N ALA A 94 23.78 11.85 -7.26
CA ALA A 94 22.52 12.25 -7.90
C ALA A 94 21.34 11.36 -7.46
N GLU A 95 21.56 10.06 -7.30
CA GLU A 95 20.53 9.14 -6.80
C GLU A 95 20.17 9.42 -5.34
N LYS A 96 21.18 9.68 -4.50
CA LYS A 96 20.97 10.07 -3.10
C LYS A 96 20.19 11.36 -2.98
N GLU A 97 20.51 12.36 -3.80
CA GLU A 97 19.79 13.62 -3.86
C GLU A 97 18.33 13.41 -4.30
N ALA A 98 18.13 12.71 -5.43
CA ALA A 98 16.80 12.47 -5.98
C ALA A 98 15.90 11.69 -5.02
N LEU A 99 16.42 10.64 -4.38
CA LEU A 99 15.63 9.72 -3.56
C LEU A 99 15.57 10.11 -2.07
N GLY A 100 16.54 10.88 -1.57
CA GLY A 100 16.68 11.19 -0.15
C GLY A 100 15.71 12.23 0.40
N HIS A 101 15.10 13.05 -0.47
CA HIS A 101 14.27 14.18 -0.06
C HIS A 101 12.75 13.95 -0.18
N MET A 102 12.30 12.69 -0.08
CA MET A 102 10.89 12.31 -0.20
C MET A 102 10.32 11.78 1.13
N PRO A 103 9.89 12.65 2.06
CA PRO A 103 9.32 12.22 3.33
C PRO A 103 7.94 11.57 3.16
N SER A 104 7.74 10.41 3.79
CA SER A 104 6.43 9.76 3.91
C SER A 104 5.71 10.19 5.17
N THR A 105 4.39 10.34 5.11
CA THR A 105 3.56 10.58 6.29
C THR A 105 2.89 9.27 6.72
N PRO A 106 3.01 8.85 7.99
CA PRO A 106 2.34 7.64 8.45
C PRO A 106 0.82 7.84 8.48
N SER A 107 0.08 6.83 8.02
CA SER A 107 -1.38 6.77 8.09
C SER A 107 -1.83 5.45 8.71
N THR A 108 -2.55 5.53 9.83
CA THR A 108 -3.09 4.35 10.52
C THR A 108 -4.50 4.07 10.02
N THR A 109 -4.74 2.84 9.53
CA THR A 109 -6.08 2.37 9.13
C THR A 109 -6.54 1.28 10.09
N THR A 110 -7.74 1.43 10.66
CA THR A 110 -8.36 0.42 11.52
C THR A 110 -9.58 -0.18 10.83
N PHE A 111 -9.69 -1.51 10.83
CA PHE A 111 -10.86 -2.22 10.34
C PHE A 111 -11.64 -2.78 11.53
N SER A 112 -12.95 -2.56 11.57
CA SER A 112 -13.84 -3.04 12.62
C SER A 112 -15.11 -3.61 11.99
N THR A 113 -15.57 -4.74 12.51
CA THR A 113 -16.84 -5.38 12.12
C THR A 113 -18.02 -4.90 12.96
N GLY A 114 -17.79 -4.02 13.95
CA GLY A 114 -18.82 -3.52 14.85
C GLY A 114 -19.69 -2.42 14.23
N THR A 115 -20.99 -2.44 14.56
CA THR A 115 -21.98 -1.43 14.18
C THR A 115 -21.90 -0.11 14.96
N ARG A 116 -20.99 0.00 15.94
CA ARG A 116 -20.75 1.28 16.65
C ARG A 116 -19.54 1.98 16.03
N PRO A 117 -19.62 3.29 15.74
CA PRO A 117 -18.46 4.04 15.29
C PRO A 117 -17.43 4.03 16.43
N SER A 118 -16.42 3.16 16.31
CA SER A 118 -15.27 3.18 17.20
C SER A 118 -14.44 4.40 16.84
N CYS A 119 -14.76 5.53 17.47
CA CYS A 119 -13.85 6.64 17.58
C CYS A 119 -12.60 6.10 18.33
N PRO A 120 -11.38 6.20 17.77
CA PRO A 120 -10.20 5.76 18.52
C PRO A 120 -10.13 6.56 19.83
N PRO A 121 -9.72 5.94 20.96
CA PRO A 121 -9.58 6.67 22.21
C PRO A 121 -8.59 7.81 21.98
N ARG A 122 -9.05 9.04 22.19
CA ARG A 122 -8.23 10.24 22.14
C ARG A 122 -7.11 10.07 23.16
N THR A 123 -5.89 9.81 22.71
CA THR A 123 -4.71 9.94 23.56
C THR A 123 -4.57 11.43 23.88
N MET A 124 -5.16 11.85 25.00
CA MET A 124 -4.92 13.16 25.57
C MET A 124 -3.46 13.17 26.07
N PRO A 125 -2.65 14.20 25.78
CA PRO A 125 -1.38 14.38 26.47
C PRO A 125 -1.69 14.53 27.97
N GLY A 126 -1.13 13.63 28.79
CA GLY A 126 -1.42 13.56 30.22
C GLY A 126 -1.04 14.84 30.96
N ARG A 127 -1.94 15.30 31.84
CA ARG A 127 -1.56 16.09 33.03
C ARG A 127 -1.35 15.12 34.20
N PRO A 128 -0.39 15.39 35.10
CA PRO A 128 -0.05 14.48 36.18
C PRO A 128 -1.08 14.56 37.30
N GLY A 129 -1.52 13.40 37.81
CA GLY A 129 -2.34 13.34 39.02
C GLY A 129 -3.21 12.09 39.14
N THR A 130 -2.72 11.14 39.93
CA THR A 130 -3.49 10.22 40.79
C THR A 130 -4.23 9.03 40.15
N THR A 131 -3.52 7.90 40.19
CA THR A 131 -3.91 6.53 40.62
C THR A 131 -5.32 6.00 40.37
N GLY A 132 -5.40 4.93 39.57
CA GLY A 132 -6.56 4.05 39.49
C GLY A 132 -6.28 2.84 38.60
N PHE A 133 -5.58 1.84 39.11
CA PHE A 133 -5.45 0.53 38.45
C PHE A 133 -6.83 -0.13 38.39
N ARG A 134 -7.40 -0.30 37.19
CA ARG A 134 -8.40 -1.33 36.92
C ARG A 134 -7.87 -2.23 35.83
N SER A 135 -7.70 -3.50 36.21
CA SER A 135 -7.30 -4.62 35.37
C SER A 135 -8.28 -4.78 34.19
N ALA A 136 -7.76 -4.73 32.97
CA ALA A 136 -8.50 -5.06 31.77
C ALA A 136 -8.56 -6.60 31.61
N THR A 137 -9.77 -7.13 31.44
CA THR A 137 -10.02 -8.53 31.14
C THR A 137 -9.51 -8.87 29.73
N PRO A 138 -8.83 -10.00 29.50
CA PRO A 138 -8.35 -10.34 28.17
C PRO A 138 -9.51 -10.72 27.24
N VAL A 139 -9.68 -9.97 26.14
CA VAL A 139 -10.53 -10.36 25.01
C VAL A 139 -9.85 -11.54 24.29
N ARG A 140 -10.59 -12.64 24.18
CA ARG A 140 -10.19 -13.90 23.57
C ARG A 140 -10.11 -13.72 22.04
N THR A 141 -8.91 -13.60 21.49
CA THR A 141 -8.68 -13.66 20.04
C THR A 141 -8.90 -15.10 19.54
N ARG A 142 -9.88 -15.32 18.68
CA ARG A 142 -9.97 -16.55 17.87
C ARG A 142 -9.26 -16.30 16.55
N SER A 143 -8.27 -17.12 16.23
CA SER A 143 -7.71 -17.23 14.88
C SER A 143 -8.72 -17.91 13.97
N TRP A 144 -8.82 -17.43 12.73
CA TRP A 144 -9.53 -18.09 11.65
C TRP A 144 -8.52 -18.41 10.54
N SER A 145 -8.52 -19.66 10.09
CA SER A 145 -7.80 -20.11 8.90
C SER A 145 -8.82 -20.29 7.79
N ALA A 146 -8.64 -19.61 6.65
CA ALA A 146 -9.49 -19.79 5.49
C ALA A 146 -8.87 -20.86 4.57
N THR A 147 -9.50 -22.02 4.49
CA THR A 147 -9.23 -23.01 3.43
C THR A 147 -10.17 -22.73 2.27
N THR A 148 -9.64 -22.47 1.08
CA THR A 148 -10.44 -22.27 -0.13
C THR A 148 -10.49 -23.56 -0.93
N SER A 149 -11.69 -24.08 -1.19
CA SER A 149 -11.94 -25.09 -2.24
C SER A 149 -12.41 -24.41 -3.53
N PRO A 150 -12.05 -24.91 -4.73
CA PRO A 150 -12.40 -24.29 -6.00
C PRO A 150 -13.77 -24.80 -6.50
N GLY A 151 -14.63 -23.90 -6.99
CA GLY A 151 -15.89 -24.27 -7.60
C GLY A 151 -16.71 -23.08 -8.13
N SER A 152 -16.57 -22.82 -9.45
CA SER A 152 -17.59 -22.38 -10.41
C SER A 152 -18.74 -21.45 -9.98
N SER A 153 -18.91 -20.31 -10.66
CA SER A 153 -20.03 -20.11 -11.61
C SER A 153 -20.18 -18.66 -12.12
N ALA A 154 -20.45 -18.59 -13.44
CA ALA A 154 -21.28 -17.66 -14.19
C ALA A 154 -21.30 -16.16 -13.88
N TRP A 155 -20.81 -15.40 -14.87
CA TRP A 155 -21.07 -13.98 -15.09
C TRP A 155 -22.56 -13.72 -15.29
N ASN A 156 -23.17 -12.91 -14.41
CA ASN A 156 -24.52 -12.39 -14.60
C ASN A 156 -24.44 -10.92 -15.04
N GLN A 157 -24.83 -10.65 -16.28
CA GLN A 157 -24.98 -9.30 -16.86
C GLN A 157 -26.40 -8.79 -16.57
N PRO A 158 -26.61 -7.56 -16.09
CA PRO A 158 -27.92 -6.92 -16.17
C PRO A 158 -27.99 -6.00 -17.40
N THR A 159 -28.88 -6.36 -18.31
CA THR A 159 -29.51 -5.47 -19.29
C THR A 159 -30.26 -4.35 -18.58
N ALA A 160 -30.06 -3.10 -19.00
CA ALA A 160 -30.93 -1.98 -18.63
C ALA A 160 -31.29 -1.19 -19.88
N SER A 161 -32.55 -1.34 -20.29
CA SER A 161 -33.23 -0.54 -21.29
C SER A 161 -33.40 0.90 -20.80
N ARG A 162 -33.07 1.86 -21.66
CA ARG A 162 -33.35 3.29 -21.50
C ARG A 162 -34.75 3.61 -22.01
N THR A 163 -35.50 4.37 -21.24
CA THR A 163 -36.48 5.33 -21.76
C THR A 163 -36.27 6.66 -21.05
N TRP A 164 -35.84 7.64 -21.84
CA TRP A 164 -35.67 9.09 -21.67
C TRP A 164 -35.28 9.66 -20.30
#